data_AF-A0A7C6TNZ8-F1
#
_entry.id   AF-A0A7C6TNZ8-F1
#
_cell.length_a   1.000
_cell.length_b   1.000
_cell.length_c   1.000
_cell.angle_alpha   90.00
_cell.angle_beta   90.00
_cell.angle_gamma   90.00
#
_symmetry.space_group_name_H-M   'P 1'
#
loop_
_entity.id
_entity.type
_entity.pdbx_description
1 polymer ?
#
loop_
_entity_poly.entity_id
_entity_poly.type
_entity_poly.pdbx_seq_one_letter_code
_entity_poly.pdbx_strand_id
1 'polypeptide(L)'
;MNELNHQLPSYPAMLMPLIVRNLLEQYGKGKDTVLLDPYVGAGTTLVEAQLYGAKQAIGIDLNPLAVLISKSKTTKYDLEKLNKQIRHFRDNTNQINYHVDIQDNEFFNFSIRDFWFKEKKCN
;
A
#
# COMPACT_ATOMS: atom_id res chain seq x y z
N MET A 1 4.81 -15.70 12.90
CA MET A 1 5.70 -14.69 12.28
C MET A 1 4.89 -14.03 11.18
N ASN A 2 4.48 -12.76 11.36
CA ASN A 2 3.51 -12.09 10.48
C ASN A 2 4.17 -11.67 9.16
N GLU A 3 4.29 -12.59 8.21
CA GLU A 3 4.80 -12.32 6.84
C GLU A 3 3.72 -11.78 5.87
N LEU A 4 2.53 -11.46 6.39
CA LEU A 4 1.30 -11.32 5.60
C LEU A 4 1.23 -10.05 4.73
N ASN A 5 2.00 -9.00 5.02
CA ASN A 5 1.84 -7.71 4.33
C ASN A 5 2.58 -7.64 2.98
N HIS A 6 3.56 -8.53 2.73
CA HIS A 6 4.27 -8.54 1.44
C HIS A 6 3.39 -9.04 0.29
N GLN A 7 2.31 -9.78 0.59
CA GLN A 7 1.38 -10.37 -0.39
C GLN A 7 0.27 -9.41 -0.85
N LEU A 8 0.17 -8.20 -0.29
CA LEU A 8 -0.71 -7.14 -0.81
C LEU A 8 -0.21 -6.69 -2.21
N PRO A 9 -1.10 -6.23 -3.10
CA PRO A 9 -1.02 -6.40 -4.57
C PRO A 9 0.35 -6.17 -5.21
N SER A 10 0.64 -7.01 -6.22
CA SER A 10 1.89 -6.96 -6.98
C SER A 10 2.04 -5.61 -7.68
N TYR A 11 3.10 -4.89 -7.33
CA TYR A 11 3.60 -3.76 -8.10
C TYR A 11 4.80 -4.26 -8.90
N PRO A 12 5.03 -3.82 -10.16
CA PRO A 12 6.21 -4.26 -10.90
C PRO A 12 7.52 -3.88 -10.18
N ALA A 13 8.55 -4.71 -10.35
CA ALA A 13 9.91 -4.49 -9.85
C ALA A 13 10.03 -4.25 -8.32
N MET A 14 9.42 -5.11 -7.51
CA MET A 14 9.53 -5.02 -6.04
C MET A 14 10.93 -5.39 -5.54
N LEU A 15 11.42 -4.61 -4.56
CA LEU A 15 12.63 -4.93 -3.81
C LEU A 15 12.43 -6.20 -2.97
N MET A 16 13.44 -7.07 -2.93
CA MET A 16 13.42 -8.28 -2.10
C MET A 16 13.54 -7.89 -0.61
N PRO A 17 12.59 -8.30 0.26
CA PRO A 17 12.57 -7.89 1.67
C PRO A 17 13.85 -8.21 2.44
N LEU A 18 14.47 -9.35 2.14
CA LEU A 18 15.71 -9.80 2.77
C LEU A 18 16.86 -8.80 2.59
N ILE A 19 16.92 -8.11 1.45
CA ILE A 19 17.96 -7.11 1.21
C ILE A 19 17.80 -5.94 2.19
N VAL A 20 16.58 -5.43 2.36
CA VAL A 20 16.31 -4.32 3.29
C VAL A 20 16.62 -4.73 4.72
N ARG A 21 16.21 -5.94 5.11
CA ARG A 21 16.46 -6.47 6.46
C ARG A 21 17.95 -6.51 6.77
N ASN A 22 18.75 -7.08 5.87
CA ASN A 22 20.20 -7.14 6.04
C ASN A 22 20.82 -5.75 6.15
N LEU A 23 20.37 -4.79 5.35
CA LEU A 23 20.85 -3.40 5.42
C LEU A 23 20.48 -2.72 6.75
N LEU A 24 19.25 -2.94 7.25
CA LEU A 24 18.81 -2.41 8.54
C LEU A 24 19.56 -3.05 9.71
N GLU A 25 19.84 -4.35 9.65
CA GLU A 25 20.64 -5.04 10.66
C GLU A 25 22.09 -4.57 10.68
N GLN A 26 22.68 -4.30 9.51
CA GLN A 26 24.07 -3.86 9.40
C GLN A 26 24.28 -2.38 9.72
N TYR A 27 23.36 -1.51 9.31
CA TYR A 27 23.54 -0.05 9.35
C TYR A 27 22.52 0.69 10.22
N GLY A 28 21.47 0.00 10.67
CA GLY A 28 20.45 0.57 11.54
C GLY A 28 20.98 0.88 12.94
N LYS A 29 20.34 1.83 13.60
CA LYS A 29 20.59 2.24 14.99
C LYS A 29 19.46 1.75 15.91
N GLY A 30 18.92 0.56 15.65
CA GLY A 30 17.77 0.02 16.38
C GLY A 30 16.60 1.01 16.40
N LYS A 31 16.08 1.30 17.60
CA LYS A 31 14.95 2.22 17.82
C LYS A 31 15.21 3.67 17.45
N ASP A 32 16.46 4.07 17.21
CA ASP A 32 16.83 5.42 16.75
C ASP A 32 16.99 5.52 15.23
N THR A 33 16.73 4.43 14.50
CA THR A 33 16.83 4.41 13.04
C THR A 33 15.77 5.29 12.41
N VAL A 34 16.20 6.14 11.47
CA VAL A 34 15.33 6.89 10.56
C VAL A 34 15.69 6.46 9.14
N LEU A 35 14.70 5.92 8.42
CA LEU A 35 14.86 5.45 7.04
C LEU A 35 14.11 6.38 6.07
N LEU A 36 14.76 6.68 4.94
CA LEU A 36 14.15 7.36 3.80
C LEU A 36 14.31 6.47 2.56
N ASP A 37 13.20 6.18 1.89
CA ASP A 37 13.18 5.56 0.58
C ASP A 37 12.58 6.55 -0.45
N PRO A 38 13.40 7.16 -1.33
CA PRO A 38 12.92 8.13 -2.31
C PRO A 38 12.18 7.50 -3.50
N TYR A 39 12.16 6.16 -3.62
CA TYR A 39 11.49 5.40 -4.69
C TYR A 39 10.77 4.19 -4.10
N VAL A 40 9.84 4.46 -3.18
CA VAL A 40 9.33 3.45 -2.26
C VAL A 40 8.53 2.33 -2.93
N GLY A 41 8.00 2.57 -4.13
CA GLY A 41 7.21 1.60 -4.88
C GLY A 41 6.10 1.00 -4.01
N ALA A 42 6.06 -0.33 -3.94
CA ALA A 42 5.06 -1.05 -3.16
C ALA A 42 5.19 -0.89 -1.63
N GLY A 43 6.25 -0.28 -1.09
CA GLY A 43 6.39 -0.12 0.36
C GLY A 43 7.20 -1.19 1.09
N THR A 44 7.87 -2.11 0.40
CA THR A 44 8.66 -3.19 1.05
C THR A 44 9.65 -2.62 2.08
N THR A 45 10.36 -1.55 1.72
CA THR A 45 11.35 -0.91 2.59
C THR A 45 10.74 -0.38 3.88
N LEU A 46 9.55 0.21 3.80
CA LEU A 46 8.85 0.73 4.98
C LEU A 46 8.33 -0.38 5.88
N VAL A 47 7.82 -1.48 5.30
CA VAL A 47 7.37 -2.65 6.05
C VAL A 47 8.53 -3.26 6.84
N GLU A 48 9.68 -3.50 6.20
CA GLU A 48 10.85 -4.05 6.88
C GLU A 48 11.40 -3.07 7.93
N ALA A 49 11.38 -1.76 7.69
CA ALA A 49 11.74 -0.76 8.70
C ALA A 49 10.81 -0.78 9.93
N GLN A 50 9.50 -0.97 9.72
CA GLN A 50 8.54 -1.13 10.83
C GLN A 50 8.80 -2.43 11.60
N LEU A 51 9.07 -3.54 10.90
CA LEU A 51 9.38 -4.84 11.53
C LEU A 51 10.69 -4.79 12.33
N TYR A 52 11.70 -4.08 11.83
CA TYR A 52 12.97 -3.81 12.52
C TYR A 52 12.78 -2.94 13.78
N GLY A 53 11.69 -2.18 13.87
CA GLY A 53 11.43 -1.27 14.99
C GLY A 53 12.11 0.09 14.84
N ALA A 54 12.32 0.54 13.60
CA ALA A 54 12.84 1.88 13.32
C ALA A 54 11.93 2.96 13.93
N LYS A 55 12.53 4.08 14.35
CA LYS A 55 11.82 5.25 14.88
C LYS A 55 10.84 5.82 13.85
N GLN A 56 11.31 5.90 12.61
CA GLN A 56 10.60 6.54 11.52
C GLN A 56 11.06 5.94 10.18
N ALA A 57 10.10 5.74 9.28
CA ALA A 57 10.34 5.32 7.91
C ALA A 57 9.50 6.20 6.99
N ILE A 58 10.14 6.85 6.02
CA ILE A 58 9.53 7.80 5.09
C ILE A 58 9.73 7.25 3.67
N GLY A 59 8.65 7.18 2.91
CA GLY A 59 8.67 6.72 1.53
C GLY A 59 8.08 7.77 0.59
N ILE A 60 8.73 8.01 -0.54
CA ILE A 60 8.26 8.91 -1.59
C ILE A 60 8.16 8.12 -2.89
N ASP A 61 7.08 8.32 -3.64
CA ASP A 61 6.93 7.80 -4.99
C ASP A 61 6.06 8.76 -5.81
N LEU A 62 6.31 8.85 -7.11
CA LEU A 62 5.51 9.64 -8.04
C LEU A 62 4.20 8.94 -8.41
N ASN A 63 4.17 7.61 -8.35
CA ASN A 63 2.99 6.83 -8.69
C ASN A 63 2.01 6.76 -7.49
N PRO A 64 0.81 7.37 -7.58
CA PRO A 64 -0.14 7.35 -6.48
C PRO A 64 -0.64 5.95 -6.13
N LEU A 65 -0.67 5.03 -7.10
CA LEU A 65 -1.00 3.63 -6.83
C LEU A 65 0.08 2.97 -5.95
N ALA A 66 1.36 3.22 -6.23
CA ALA A 66 2.46 2.74 -5.41
C ALA A 66 2.35 3.27 -3.97
N VAL A 67 2.09 4.58 -3.83
CA VAL A 67 1.84 5.23 -2.54
C VAL A 67 0.65 4.60 -1.82
N LEU A 68 -0.46 4.31 -2.51
CA LEU A 68 -1.64 3.68 -1.93
C LEU A 68 -1.36 2.26 -1.43
N ILE A 69 -0.65 1.45 -2.23
CA ILE A 69 -0.24 0.09 -1.85
C ILE A 69 0.69 0.16 -0.63
N SER A 70 1.70 1.03 -0.67
CA SER A 70 2.65 1.24 0.41
C SER A 70 1.96 1.67 1.71
N LYS A 71 1.04 2.65 1.64
CA LYS A 71 0.20 3.05 2.79
C LYS A 71 -0.61 1.88 3.32
N SER A 72 -1.21 1.08 2.43
CA SER A 72 -2.02 -0.07 2.84
C SER A 72 -1.18 -1.14 3.56
N LYS A 73 0.04 -1.40 3.09
CA LYS A 73 0.96 -2.37 3.70
C LYS A 73 1.52 -1.93 5.06
N THR A 74 1.65 -0.62 5.28
CA THR A 74 2.29 -0.03 6.47
C THR A 74 1.29 0.46 7.52
N THR A 75 0.01 0.52 7.18
CA THR A 75 -1.05 0.91 8.12
C THR A 75 -1.35 -0.25 9.08
N LYS A 76 -1.40 0.05 10.38
CA LYS A 76 -1.90 -0.90 11.37
C LYS A 76 -3.43 -0.83 11.39
N TYR A 77 -4.06 -1.96 11.11
CA TYR A 77 -5.52 -2.07 11.13
C TYR A 77 -6.01 -2.70 12.42
N ASP A 78 -7.06 -2.11 12.98
CA ASP A 78 -7.90 -2.79 13.97
C ASP A 78 -8.71 -3.87 13.24
N LEU A 79 -8.34 -5.13 13.49
CA LEU A 79 -8.95 -6.28 12.83
C LEU A 79 -10.43 -6.46 13.20
N GLU A 80 -10.84 -6.10 14.42
CA GLU A 80 -12.24 -6.21 14.83
C GLU A 80 -13.10 -5.19 14.09
N LYS A 81 -12.63 -3.93 14.05
CA LYS A 81 -13.28 -2.87 13.30
C LYS A 81 -13.32 -3.19 11.81
N LEU A 82 -12.22 -3.67 11.23
CA LEU A 82 -12.16 -4.06 9.82
C LEU A 82 -13.16 -5.17 9.51
N ASN A 83 -13.20 -6.23 10.32
CA ASN A 83 -14.14 -7.33 10.14
C ASN A 83 -15.60 -6.86 10.26
N LYS A 84 -15.90 -5.93 11.16
CA LYS A 84 -17.23 -5.32 11.28
C LYS A 84 -17.62 -4.58 10.00
N GLN A 85 -16.70 -3.79 9.43
CA GLN A 85 -16.93 -3.06 8.17
C GLN A 85 -17.12 -4.00 6.99
N ILE A 86 -16.32 -5.07 6.90
CA ILE A 86 -16.46 -6.09 5.85
C ILE A 86 -17.83 -6.77 5.92
N ARG A 87 -18.30 -7.14 7.12
CA ARG A 87 -19.64 -7.71 7.30
C ARG A 87 -20.72 -6.73 6.85
N HIS A 88 -20.67 -5.50 7.35
CA HIS A 88 -21.63 -4.45 6.98
C HIS A 88 -21.66 -4.22 5.46
N PHE A 89 -20.50 -4.17 4.80
CA PHE A 89 -20.42 -4.07 3.35
C PHE A 89 -21.10 -5.26 2.65
N ARG A 90 -20.80 -6.49 3.06
CA ARG A 90 -21.40 -7.71 2.49
C ARG A 90 -22.92 -7.72 2.64
N ASP A 91 -23.42 -7.38 3.82
CA ASP A 91 -24.85 -7.37 4.14
C ASP A 91 -25.61 -6.31 3.30
N ASN A 92 -24.95 -5.20 3.01
CA ASN A 92 -25.51 -4.13 2.17
C ASN A 92 -25.39 -4.46 0.67
N THR A 93 -24.33 -5.15 0.23
CA THR A 93 -24.18 -5.52 -1.19
C THR A 93 -25.30 -6.45 -1.69
N ASN A 94 -25.86 -7.29 -0.81
CA ASN A 94 -27.01 -8.13 -1.15
C ASN A 94 -28.31 -7.36 -1.39
N GLN A 95 -28.33 -6.06 -1.08
CA GLN A 95 -29.48 -5.17 -1.23
C GLN A 95 -29.32 -4.17 -2.40
N ILE A 96 -28.18 -4.22 -3.11
CA ILE A 96 -27.90 -3.32 -4.23
C ILE A 96 -28.60 -3.87 -5.48
N ASN A 97 -29.68 -3.23 -5.91
CA ASN A 97 -30.16 -3.34 -7.30
C ASN A 97 -29.09 -2.74 -8.23
N TYR A 98 -28.75 -3.44 -9.31
CA TYR A 98 -27.67 -3.10 -10.27
C TYR A 98 -27.89 -1.81 -11.10
N HIS A 99 -28.61 -0.82 -10.57
CA HIS A 99 -28.64 0.54 -11.13
C HIS A 99 -27.79 1.46 -10.26
N VAL A 100 -26.47 1.30 -10.40
CA VAL A 100 -25.52 2.28 -9.90
C VAL A 100 -25.34 3.32 -10.99
N ASP A 101 -25.98 4.48 -10.84
CA ASP A 101 -25.54 5.68 -11.54
C ASP A 101 -24.16 6.01 -10.99
N ILE A 102 -23.12 5.71 -11.77
CA ILE A 102 -21.78 6.17 -11.48
C ILE A 102 -21.83 7.68 -11.69
N GLN A 103 -22.11 8.42 -10.63
CA GLN A 103 -21.76 9.83 -10.60
C GLN A 103 -20.25 9.87 -10.82
N ASP A 104 -19.81 10.54 -11.87
CA ASP A 104 -18.41 10.90 -12.12
C ASP A 104 -17.92 11.78 -10.96
N ASN A 105 -17.74 11.19 -9.78
CA ASN A 105 -17.00 11.82 -8.71
C ASN A 105 -15.61 12.07 -9.25
N GLU A 106 -15.10 13.28 -9.03
CA GLU A 106 -13.77 13.71 -9.46
C GLU A 106 -12.75 12.59 -9.27
N PHE A 107 -12.40 11.93 -10.38
CA PHE A 107 -11.33 10.94 -10.37
C PHE A 107 -10.10 11.58 -9.74
N PHE A 108 -9.34 10.83 -8.95
CA PHE A 108 -8.05 11.29 -8.43
C PHE A 108 -7.20 11.78 -9.62
N ASN A 109 -7.12 13.10 -9.77
CA ASN A 109 -6.46 13.74 -10.89
C ASN A 109 -5.02 14.02 -10.51
N PHE A 110 -4.08 13.39 -11.21
CA PHE A 110 -2.65 13.58 -11.03
C PHE A 110 -1.95 13.46 -12.38
N SER A 111 -0.83 14.17 -12.55
CA SER A 111 -0.24 14.46 -13.86
C SER A 111 0.15 13.25 -14.71
N ILE A 112 0.28 12.06 -14.11
CA ILE A 112 0.67 10.82 -14.80
C ILE A 112 -0.43 9.74 -14.75
N ARG A 113 -1.68 10.10 -14.43
CA ARG A 113 -2.79 9.14 -14.28
C ARG A 113 -2.98 8.29 -15.52
N ASP A 114 -3.12 8.93 -16.68
CA ASP A 114 -3.48 8.24 -17.93
C ASP A 114 -2.34 7.35 -18.47
N PHE A 115 -1.11 7.56 -17.99
CA PHE A 115 0.00 6.64 -18.24
C PHE A 115 -0.21 5.29 -17.54
N TRP A 116 -0.72 5.31 -16.30
CA TRP A 116 -0.92 4.12 -15.46
C TRP A 116 -2.30 3.48 -15.64
N PHE A 117 -3.33 4.30 -15.85
CA PHE A 117 -4.73 3.88 -16.00
C PHE A 117 -5.16 4.10 -17.45
N LYS A 118 -4.52 3.37 -18.37
CA LYS A 118 -4.89 3.42 -19.78
C LYS A 118 -6.35 3.02 -19.95
N GLU A 119 -7.10 3.83 -20.69
CA GLU A 119 -8.42 3.42 -21.14
C GLU A 119 -8.30 2.08 -21.87
N LYS A 120 -9.12 1.11 -21.45
CA LYS A 120 -9.27 -0.12 -22.21
C LYS A 120 -9.91 0.27 -23.55
N LYS A 121 -9.12 0.21 -24.63
CA LYS A 121 -9.69 0.18 -25.98
C LYS A 121 -10.39 -1.17 -26.15
N CYS A 122 -11.71 -1.18 -25.99
CA CYS A 122 -12.52 -2.29 -26.47
C CYS A 122 -12.51 -2.22 -28.01
N ASN A 123 -11.77 -3.12 -28.65
CA ASN A 123 -11.92 -3.43 -30.07
C ASN A 123 -12.89 -4.62 -30.20
#